data_AF-A0A372RRH4-F1
#
_entry.id   AF-A0A372RRH4-F1
#
_cell.length_a   1.000
_cell.length_b   1.000
_cell.length_c   1.000
_cell.angle_alpha   90.00
_cell.angle_beta   90.00
_cell.angle_gamma   90.00
#
_symmetry.space_group_name_H-M   'P 1'
#
loop_
_entity.id
_entity.type
_entity.pdbx_description
1 polymer ?
#
loop_
_entity_poly.entity_id
_entity_poly.type
_entity_poly.pdbx_seq_one_letter_code
_entity_poly.pdbx_strand_id
1 'polypeptide(L)'
;MLLGLGIALLIFCLIYLWARRRNSEGNNFALIQAVMIWFDLTMDILFIVKNGHDVEKLYFPSVIVLAVSIIFNVISAFKLFTYELKNNEKFLEWFIGNAKLASIFTILSSADVGTLNILNSRFGGFELFNSSLSLKTQKRIFYGTTA
;
A
#
# COMPACT_ATOMS: atom_id res chain seq x y z
N MET A 1 21.80 0.47 -15.42
CA MET A 1 20.80 -0.32 -14.66
C MET A 1 21.31 -0.73 -13.28
N LEU A 2 22.45 -1.42 -13.16
CA LEU A 2 23.02 -1.89 -11.86
C LEU A 2 23.33 -0.75 -10.86
N LEU A 3 23.90 0.36 -11.31
CA LEU A 3 24.23 1.50 -10.44
C LEU A 3 22.97 2.15 -9.83
N GLY A 4 21.91 2.32 -10.63
CA GLY A 4 20.64 2.90 -10.18
C GLY A 4 19.90 1.98 -9.20
N LEU A 5 19.92 0.67 -9.43
CA LEU A 5 19.37 -0.31 -8.50
C LEU A 5 20.12 -0.29 -7.16
N GLY A 6 21.46 -0.24 -7.19
CA GLY A 6 22.27 -0.14 -5.98
C GLY A 6 21.97 1.10 -5.15
N ILE A 7 21.80 2.26 -5.80
CA ILE A 7 21.43 3.52 -5.13
C ILE A 7 20.04 3.41 -4.48
N ALA A 8 19.05 2.87 -5.20
CA ALA A 8 17.70 2.70 -4.67
C ALA A 8 17.69 1.79 -3.42
N LEU A 9 18.40 0.66 -3.47
CA LEU A 9 18.53 -0.26 -2.33
C LEU A 9 19.21 0.41 -1.13
N LEU A 10 20.25 1.20 -1.37
CA LEU A 10 20.95 1.95 -0.32
C LEU A 10 20.02 2.98 0.34
N ILE A 11 19.23 3.72 -0.45
CA ILE A 11 18.24 4.67 0.06
C ILE A 11 17.19 3.96 0.92
N PHE A 12 16.63 2.84 0.46
CA PHE A 12 15.67 2.05 1.26
C PHE A 12 16.28 1.57 2.58
N CYS A 13 17.51 1.09 2.54
CA CYS A 13 18.23 0.64 3.74
C CYS A 13 18.40 1.79 4.73
N LEU A 14 18.83 2.97 4.27
CA LEU A 14 18.99 4.15 5.12
C LEU A 14 17.66 4.61 5.73
N ILE A 15 16.58 4.67 4.94
CA ILE A 15 15.24 5.05 5.44
C ILE A 15 14.74 4.06 6.49
N TYR A 16 14.90 2.76 6.25
CA TYR A 16 14.52 1.71 7.18
C TYR A 16 15.30 1.81 8.50
N LEU A 17 16.63 1.92 8.42
CA LEU A 17 17.48 2.03 9.61
C LEU A 17 17.15 3.30 10.41
N TRP A 18 16.92 4.42 9.73
CA TRP A 18 16.51 5.66 10.36
C TRP A 18 15.16 5.52 11.09
N ALA A 19 14.15 4.96 10.43
CA ALA A 19 12.83 4.75 11.01
C ALA A 19 12.87 3.78 12.20
N ARG A 20 13.65 2.69 12.07
CA ARG A 20 13.88 1.70 13.13
C ARG A 20 14.59 2.30 14.35
N ARG A 21 15.55 3.19 14.15
CA ARG A 21 16.23 3.90 15.24
C ARG A 21 15.29 4.87 15.96
N ARG A 22 14.40 5.54 15.23
CA ARG A 22 13.48 6.53 15.79
C ARG A 22 12.32 5.90 16.56
N ASN A 23 11.74 4.82 16.03
CA ASN A 23 10.68 4.08 16.69
C ASN A 23 10.83 2.59 16.41
N SER A 24 11.43 1.85 17.35
CA SER A 24 11.66 0.41 17.22
C SER A 24 10.38 -0.42 17.37
N GLU A 25 9.34 0.12 18.02
CA GLU A 25 8.05 -0.55 18.19
C GLU A 25 7.15 -0.45 16.95
N GLY A 26 7.45 0.48 16.04
CA GLY A 26 6.75 0.63 14.77
C GLY A 26 7.08 -0.50 13.80
N ASN A 27 6.09 -0.94 13.04
CA ASN A 27 6.26 -1.82 11.89
C ASN A 27 6.85 -1.04 10.70
N ASN A 28 8.13 -0.65 10.81
CA ASN A 28 8.79 0.18 9.80
C ASN A 28 8.94 -0.54 8.43
N PHE A 29 8.73 -1.86 8.38
CA PHE A 29 8.72 -2.64 7.15
C PHE A 29 7.49 -2.34 6.27
N ALA A 30 6.40 -1.83 6.85
CA ALA A 30 5.18 -1.48 6.12
C ALA A 30 5.41 -0.41 5.03
N LEU A 31 6.37 0.51 5.22
CA LEU A 31 6.74 1.47 4.18
C LEU A 31 7.38 0.76 2.99
N ILE A 32 8.32 -0.16 3.24
CA ILE A 32 8.98 -0.92 2.19
C ILE A 32 7.94 -1.75 1.43
N GLN A 33 7.04 -2.42 2.16
CA GLN A 33 5.95 -3.21 1.58
C GLN A 33 5.06 -2.34 0.68
N ALA A 34 4.62 -1.18 1.14
CA ALA A 34 3.81 -0.26 0.35
C ALA A 34 4.53 0.18 -0.94
N VAL A 35 5.82 0.49 -0.86
CA VAL A 35 6.60 0.89 -2.04
C VAL A 35 6.80 -0.28 -3.01
N MET A 36 7.02 -1.50 -2.51
CA MET A 36 7.13 -2.70 -3.34
C MET A 36 5.83 -3.01 -4.09
N ILE A 37 4.68 -2.93 -3.42
CA ILE A 37 3.36 -3.07 -4.03
C ILE A 37 3.18 -2.07 -5.18
N TRP A 38 3.56 -0.81 -4.96
CA TRP A 38 3.47 0.24 -5.97
C TRP A 38 4.41 0.02 -7.16
N PHE A 39 5.60 -0.48 -6.87
CA PHE A 39 6.56 -0.86 -7.90
C PHE A 39 6.02 -2.00 -8.76
N ASP A 40 5.43 -3.03 -8.15
CA ASP A 40 4.82 -4.17 -8.84
C ASP A 40 3.73 -3.72 -9.83
N LEU A 41 2.76 -2.92 -9.36
CA LEU A 41 1.72 -2.34 -10.21
C LEU A 41 2.31 -1.54 -11.39
N THR A 42 3.36 -0.75 -11.12
CA THR A 42 4.02 0.06 -12.16
C THR A 42 4.70 -0.84 -13.20
N MET A 43 5.33 -1.94 -12.77
CA MET A 43 5.98 -2.89 -13.65
C MET A 43 4.98 -3.65 -14.52
N ASP A 44 3.82 -4.04 -13.97
CA ASP A 44 2.74 -4.68 -14.71
C ASP A 44 2.17 -3.75 -15.79
N ILE A 45 1.90 -2.49 -15.45
CA ILE A 45 1.45 -1.48 -16.42
C ILE A 45 2.51 -1.28 -17.51
N LEU A 46 3.78 -1.14 -17.13
CA LEU A 46 4.89 -0.98 -18.09
C LEU A 46 5.02 -2.20 -19.00
N PHE A 47 4.83 -3.40 -18.47
CA PHE A 47 4.86 -4.63 -19.27
C PHE A 47 3.74 -4.64 -20.32
N ILE A 48 2.51 -4.31 -19.92
CA ILE A 48 1.36 -4.23 -20.81
C ILE A 48 1.57 -3.16 -21.89
N VAL A 49 2.03 -1.97 -21.51
CA VAL A 49 2.19 -0.82 -22.43
C VAL A 49 3.34 -1.04 -23.42
N LYS A 50 4.48 -1.56 -22.95
CA LYS A 50 5.69 -1.67 -23.80
C LYS A 50 5.78 -2.98 -24.56
N ASN A 51 5.43 -4.08 -23.92
CA ASN A 51 5.66 -5.43 -24.47
C ASN A 51 4.34 -6.13 -24.84
N GLY A 52 3.18 -5.54 -24.48
CA GLY A 52 1.89 -6.18 -24.73
C GLY A 52 1.56 -6.32 -26.21
N HIS A 53 2.06 -5.43 -27.06
CA HIS A 53 1.91 -5.54 -28.52
C HIS A 53 2.86 -6.57 -29.16
N ASP A 54 3.98 -6.89 -28.52
CA ASP A 54 4.92 -7.92 -29.02
C ASP A 54 4.32 -9.33 -28.92
N VAL A 55 3.37 -9.51 -27.98
CA VAL A 55 2.60 -10.75 -27.82
C VAL A 55 1.12 -10.39 -27.72
N GLU A 56 0.51 -10.00 -28.86
CA GLU A 56 -0.88 -9.56 -28.95
C GLU A 56 -1.89 -10.48 -28.24
N LYS A 57 -1.62 -11.78 -28.21
CA LYS A 57 -2.44 -12.78 -27.50
C LYS A 57 -2.49 -12.58 -25.99
N LEU A 58 -1.46 -11.98 -25.38
CA LEU A 58 -1.36 -11.72 -23.95
C LEU A 58 -1.87 -10.33 -23.55
N TYR A 59 -1.93 -9.37 -24.46
CA TYR A 59 -2.36 -8.00 -24.16
C TYR A 59 -3.73 -7.94 -23.49
N PHE A 60 -4.76 -8.48 -24.16
CA PHE A 60 -6.13 -8.44 -23.66
C PHE A 60 -6.28 -9.18 -22.31
N PRO A 61 -5.79 -10.43 -22.15
CA PRO A 61 -5.78 -11.09 -20.85
C PRO A 61 -5.10 -10.28 -19.75
N SER A 62 -3.91 -9.70 -20.01
CA SER A 62 -3.18 -8.92 -19.02
C SER A 62 -3.92 -7.65 -18.60
N VAL A 63 -4.55 -6.92 -19.53
CA VAL A 63 -5.38 -5.75 -19.22
C VAL A 63 -6.58 -6.13 -18.35
N ILE A 64 -7.25 -7.25 -18.68
CA ILE A 64 -8.40 -7.73 -17.89
C ILE A 64 -7.98 -8.10 -16.48
N VAL A 65 -6.89 -8.88 -16.33
CA VAL A 65 -6.37 -9.27 -15.01
C VAL A 65 -6.02 -8.04 -14.18
N LEU A 66 -5.28 -7.09 -14.75
CA LEU A 66 -4.92 -5.85 -14.08
C LEU A 66 -6.16 -5.04 -13.64
N ALA A 67 -7.13 -4.86 -14.55
CA ALA A 67 -8.35 -4.12 -14.25
C ALA A 67 -9.18 -4.77 -13.13
N VAL A 68 -9.31 -6.10 -13.16
CA VAL A 68 -10.02 -6.86 -12.12
C VAL A 68 -9.32 -6.70 -10.76
N SER A 69 -8.00 -6.83 -10.71
CA SER A 69 -7.22 -6.63 -9.47
C SER A 69 -7.39 -5.22 -8.91
N ILE A 70 -7.28 -4.19 -9.75
CA ILE A 70 -7.48 -2.79 -9.34
C ILE A 70 -8.88 -2.57 -8.76
N ILE A 71 -9.92 -3.03 -9.47
CA ILE A 71 -11.32 -2.85 -9.05
C ILE A 71 -11.55 -3.56 -7.72
N PHE A 72 -11.08 -4.80 -7.57
CA PHE A 72 -11.23 -5.58 -6.34
C PHE A 72 -10.57 -4.90 -5.15
N ASN A 73 -9.34 -4.41 -5.33
CA ASN A 73 -8.58 -3.74 -4.30
C ASN A 73 -9.20 -2.41 -3.86
N VAL A 74 -9.67 -1.59 -4.82
CA VAL A 74 -10.37 -0.33 -4.53
C VAL A 74 -11.67 -0.58 -3.75
N ILE A 75 -12.48 -1.55 -4.17
CA ILE A 75 -13.74 -1.89 -3.48
C ILE A 75 -13.43 -2.37 -2.05
N SER A 76 -12.41 -3.21 -1.88
CA SER A 76 -12.00 -3.72 -0.57
C SER A 76 -11.53 -2.59 0.35
N ALA A 77 -10.66 -1.72 -0.14
CA ALA A 77 -10.19 -0.55 0.60
C ALA A 77 -11.33 0.37 1.01
N PHE A 78 -12.25 0.69 0.10
CA PHE A 78 -13.39 1.55 0.39
C PHE A 78 -14.32 0.94 1.45
N LYS A 79 -14.56 -0.38 1.39
CA LYS A 79 -15.35 -1.09 2.40
C LYS A 79 -14.69 -1.06 3.78
N LEU A 80 -13.37 -1.26 3.85
CA LEU A 80 -12.63 -1.19 5.11
C LEU A 80 -12.63 0.22 5.71
N PHE A 81 -12.37 1.24 4.88
CA PHE A 81 -12.45 2.64 5.32
C PHE A 81 -13.83 3.00 5.85
N THR A 82 -14.88 2.67 5.10
CA THR A 82 -16.26 2.95 5.52
C THR A 82 -16.62 2.20 6.80
N TYR A 83 -16.13 0.97 6.96
CA TYR A 83 -16.33 0.20 8.19
C TYR A 83 -15.64 0.86 9.40
N GLU A 84 -14.38 1.28 9.26
CA GLU A 84 -13.65 1.94 10.34
C GLU A 84 -14.23 3.31 10.70
N LEU A 85 -14.59 4.13 9.70
CA LEU A 85 -15.21 5.44 9.93
C LEU A 85 -16.53 5.34 10.71
N LYS A 86 -17.30 4.26 10.52
CA LYS A 86 -18.59 4.06 11.19
C LYS A 86 -18.48 3.42 12.57
N ASN A 87 -17.47 2.59 12.80
CA ASN A 87 -17.41 1.70 13.97
C ASN A 87 -16.21 1.95 14.88
N ASN A 88 -15.31 2.89 14.54
CA ASN A 88 -14.10 3.17 15.30
C ASN A 88 -13.92 4.69 15.44
N GLU A 89 -14.35 5.24 16.58
CA GLU A 89 -14.25 6.67 16.90
C GLU A 89 -12.79 7.18 16.85
N LYS A 90 -11.82 6.37 17.30
CA LYS A 90 -10.40 6.73 17.25
C LYS A 90 -9.88 6.87 15.83
N PHE A 91 -10.34 5.99 14.93
CA PHE A 91 -10.00 6.09 13.51
C PHE A 91 -10.66 7.33 12.88
N LEU A 92 -11.90 7.65 13.26
CA LEU A 92 -12.59 8.86 12.80
C LEU A 92 -11.85 10.13 13.25
N GLU A 93 -11.45 10.22 14.52
CA GLU A 93 -10.66 11.33 15.05
C GLU A 93 -9.34 11.50 14.28
N TRP A 94 -8.61 10.40 14.09
CA TRP A 94 -7.40 10.41 13.27
C TRP A 94 -7.70 10.84 11.82
N PHE A 95 -8.78 10.35 11.22
CA PHE A 95 -9.14 10.64 9.84
C PHE A 95 -9.46 12.13 9.62
N ILE A 96 -10.12 12.79 10.58
CA ILE A 96 -10.44 14.22 10.50
C ILE A 96 -9.14 15.06 10.40
N GLY A 97 -8.11 14.71 11.17
CA GLY A 97 -6.81 15.39 11.11
C GLY A 97 -5.93 14.97 9.92
N ASN A 98 -6.20 13.80 9.31
CA ASN A 98 -5.31 13.16 8.34
C ASN A 98 -6.00 12.83 7.00
N ALA A 99 -7.14 13.45 6.70
CA ALA A 99 -7.99 13.11 5.55
C ALA A 99 -7.21 13.08 4.21
N LYS A 100 -6.31 14.06 3.99
CA LYS A 100 -5.47 14.09 2.78
C LYS A 100 -4.57 12.86 2.66
N LEU A 101 -3.93 12.45 3.75
CA LEU A 101 -3.06 11.29 3.79
C LEU A 101 -3.89 10.00 3.62
N ALA A 102 -5.03 9.91 4.29
CA ALA A 102 -5.97 8.81 4.11
C ALA A 102 -6.43 8.65 2.66
N SER A 103 -6.81 9.75 1.98
CA SER A 103 -7.20 9.72 0.56
C SER A 103 -6.07 9.25 -0.35
N ILE A 104 -4.84 9.72 -0.12
CA ILE A 104 -3.67 9.24 -0.86
C ILE A 104 -3.55 7.72 -0.69
N PHE A 105 -3.56 7.21 0.54
CA PHE A 105 -3.41 5.77 0.77
C PHE A 105 -4.60 4.94 0.29
N THR A 106 -5.81 5.50 0.20
CA THR A 106 -6.95 4.86 -0.47
C THR A 106 -6.72 4.71 -1.98
N ILE A 107 -6.23 5.75 -2.66
CA ILE A 107 -5.84 5.63 -4.07
C ILE A 107 -4.67 4.65 -4.19
N LEU A 108 -3.72 4.72 -3.26
CA LEU A 108 -2.55 3.85 -3.29
C LEU A 108 -2.92 2.37 -3.10
N SER A 109 -3.99 2.10 -2.35
CA SER A 109 -4.48 0.74 -2.14
C SER A 109 -5.13 0.10 -3.38
N SER A 110 -5.29 0.84 -4.48
CA SER A 110 -5.71 0.26 -5.77
C SER A 110 -4.71 -0.79 -6.29
N ALA A 111 -3.43 -0.65 -5.96
CA ALA A 111 -2.40 -1.64 -6.25
C ALA A 111 -2.62 -2.92 -5.43
N ASP A 112 -2.75 -2.77 -4.11
CA ASP A 112 -3.05 -3.85 -3.17
C ASP A 112 -3.62 -3.27 -1.86
N VAL A 113 -4.65 -3.90 -1.30
CA VAL A 113 -5.28 -3.45 -0.05
C VAL A 113 -4.32 -3.46 1.15
N GLY A 114 -3.28 -4.29 1.09
CA GLY A 114 -2.15 -4.37 2.01
C GLY A 114 -1.39 -3.06 2.18
N THR A 115 -1.45 -2.18 1.17
CA THR A 115 -0.89 -0.82 1.26
C THR A 115 -1.44 -0.04 2.45
N LEU A 116 -2.68 -0.31 2.88
CA LEU A 116 -3.31 0.37 4.02
C LEU A 116 -2.65 0.04 5.37
N ASN A 117 -1.89 -1.05 5.48
CA ASN A 117 -1.17 -1.39 6.72
C ASN A 117 -0.18 -0.30 7.14
N ILE A 118 0.35 0.48 6.19
CA ILE A 118 1.25 1.58 6.50
C ILE A 118 0.58 2.64 7.39
N LEU A 119 -0.73 2.84 7.27
CA LEU A 119 -1.48 3.83 8.06
C LEU A 119 -1.50 3.49 9.55
N ASN A 120 -1.31 2.23 9.91
CA ASN A 120 -1.27 1.77 11.31
C ASN A 120 0.10 1.19 11.70
N SER A 121 1.13 1.48 10.91
CA SER A 121 2.48 0.92 11.10
C SER A 121 3.30 1.62 12.17
N ARG A 122 2.88 2.82 12.60
CA ARG A 122 3.67 3.74 13.45
C ARG A 122 5.06 4.00 12.88
N PHE A 123 5.17 4.04 11.55
CA PHE A 123 6.43 4.26 10.85
C PHE A 123 7.15 5.50 11.38
N GLY A 124 8.40 5.32 11.84
CA GLY A 124 9.22 6.39 12.41
C GLY A 124 8.61 7.11 13.63
N GLY A 125 7.54 6.58 14.22
CA GLY A 125 6.81 7.20 15.34
C GLY A 125 5.92 8.38 14.92
N PHE A 126 5.65 8.56 13.62
CA PHE A 126 4.77 9.64 13.17
C PHE A 126 3.29 9.32 13.43
N GLU A 127 2.55 10.30 13.94
CA GLU A 127 1.10 10.20 14.16
C GLU A 127 0.32 9.97 12.85
N LEU A 128 0.86 10.44 11.72
CA LEU A 128 0.35 10.18 10.38
C LEU A 128 0.21 8.68 10.09
N PHE A 129 1.02 7.82 10.71
CA PHE A 129 1.01 6.37 10.52
C PHE A 129 0.47 5.63 11.75
N ASN A 130 -0.30 6.31 12.61
CA ASN A 130 -0.91 5.75 13.80
C ASN A 130 -2.45 5.86 13.75
N SER A 131 -3.05 5.39 12.66
CA SER A 131 -4.50 5.51 12.41
C SER A 131 -5.41 4.74 13.36
N SER A 132 -4.84 3.89 14.22
CA SER A 132 -5.59 3.10 15.20
C SER A 132 -6.62 2.15 14.56
N LEU A 133 -6.28 1.55 13.41
CA LEU A 133 -7.13 0.56 12.73
C LEU A 133 -7.52 -0.57 13.69
N SER A 134 -8.79 -0.99 13.65
CA SER A 134 -9.23 -2.11 14.47
C SER A 134 -8.49 -3.42 14.11
N LEU A 135 -8.32 -4.30 15.10
CA LEU A 135 -7.71 -5.63 14.88
C LEU A 135 -8.47 -6.45 13.81
N LYS A 136 -9.78 -6.24 13.68
CA LYS A 136 -10.60 -6.89 12.67
C LYS A 136 -10.24 -6.45 11.26
N THR A 137 -9.99 -5.15 11.07
CA THR A 137 -9.55 -4.61 9.79
C THR A 137 -8.12 -5.00 9.48
N GLN A 138 -7.21 -4.96 10.47
CA GLN A 138 -5.84 -5.46 10.29
C GLN A 138 -5.81 -6.93 9.84
N LYS A 139 -6.63 -7.80 10.46
CA LYS A 139 -6.77 -9.20 10.04
C LYS A 139 -7.32 -9.32 8.62
N ARG A 140 -8.32 -8.52 8.24
CA ARG A 140 -8.88 -8.53 6.88
C ARG A 140 -7.87 -8.09 5.83
N ILE A 141 -7.06 -7.08 6.13
CA ILE A 141 -5.97 -6.66 5.25
C ILE A 141 -4.96 -7.80 5.10
N PHE A 142 -4.55 -8.43 6.22
CA PHE A 142 -3.62 -9.56 6.18
C PHE A 142 -4.14 -10.71 5.31
N TYR A 143 -5.39 -11.14 5.51
CA TYR A 143 -6.00 -12.20 4.70
C TYR A 143 -6.20 -11.80 3.23
N GLY A 144 -6.51 -10.53 2.97
CA GLY A 144 -6.67 -10.00 1.62
C GLY A 144 -5.36 -9.93 0.82
N THR A 145 -4.21 -9.84 1.51
CA THR A 145 -2.87 -9.87 0.90
C THR A 145 -2.29 -11.30 0.79
N THR A 146 -2.79 -12.27 1.56
CA THR A 146 -2.34 -13.68 1.50
C THR A 146 -3.18 -14.59 0.61
N ALA A 147 -4.27 -14.08 0.04
CA ALA A 147 -5.16 -14.80 -0.88
C ALA A 147 -4.73 -14.53 -2.34
#